data_AF-A0A9P4LU80-F1
#
_entry.id   AF-A0A9P4LU80-F1
#
_cell.length_a   1.000
_cell.length_b   1.000
_cell.length_c   1.000
_cell.angle_alpha   90.00
_cell.angle_beta   90.00
_cell.angle_gamma   90.00
#
_symmetry.space_group_name_H-M   'P 1'
#
loop_
_entity.id
_entity.type
_entity.pdbx_description
1 polymer ?
#
loop_
_entity_poly.entity_id
_entity_poly.type
_entity_poly.pdbx_seq_one_letter_code
_entity_poly.pdbx_strand_id
1 'polypeptide(L)'
;MGDIPEDTIPRTRVVTDADEARDDAVTVLVTGFGPFLEKFPQNASWEIASRLPSHLSVSTPNSKNPKTINILVHPAPITVAYHTAASLIPNLLATHNPDLVLHLGLAANRSHYAIELSSARHGFARTPDVEGRRFVREDLEKEGWDKCPERLETSLDFEHVWEEWEGQARRIPGLLREQDGEGGVEIRASDDVGSFLCGFVYFASLAWFWKRGWEEAVEDRPVIFLHVPDCPGEKEIEQGVLVTEALIRALVESWLAGRRKMM
;
A
#
# COMPACT_ATOMS: atom_id res chain seq x y z
N MET A 1 28.15 44.65 7.74
CA MET A 1 27.31 45.06 8.88
C MET A 1 25.89 45.16 8.34
N GLY A 2 25.06 44.21 8.72
CA GLY A 2 23.73 43.96 8.15
C GLY A 2 23.29 42.60 8.66
N ASP A 3 22.58 42.65 9.78
CA ASP A 3 22.28 41.52 10.68
C ASP A 3 21.33 40.50 10.06
N ILE A 4 21.56 39.24 10.43
CA ILE A 4 20.69 38.07 10.21
C ILE A 4 19.65 38.08 11.33
N PRO A 5 18.33 37.96 11.08
CA PRO A 5 17.40 37.61 12.13
C PRO A 5 17.49 36.10 12.40
N GLU A 6 18.09 35.77 13.55
CA GLU A 6 17.89 34.51 14.26
C GLU A 6 16.39 34.30 14.52
N ASP A 7 15.81 33.24 13.96
CA ASP A 7 14.74 32.49 14.64
C ASP A 7 14.63 31.06 14.09
N THR A 8 15.73 30.30 14.17
CA THR A 8 15.68 28.83 14.13
C THR A 8 15.39 28.32 15.54
N ILE A 9 14.11 28.39 15.94
CA ILE A 9 13.61 27.62 17.09
C ILE A 9 13.01 26.33 16.51
N PRO A 10 13.52 25.12 16.86
CA PRO A 10 12.80 23.91 16.54
C PRO A 10 11.49 23.93 17.35
N ARG A 11 10.35 24.06 16.66
CA ARG A 11 9.04 23.91 17.30
C ARG A 11 8.91 22.46 17.73
N THR A 12 9.24 22.17 18.98
CA THR A 12 8.93 20.89 19.61
C THR A 12 7.42 20.67 19.49
N ARG A 13 7.02 19.67 18.72
CA ARG A 13 5.63 19.26 18.58
C ARG A 13 5.10 18.95 19.98
N VAL A 14 4.06 19.66 20.42
CA VAL A 14 3.36 19.33 21.67
C VAL A 14 2.67 18.01 21.43
N VAL A 15 3.20 16.95 22.04
CA VAL A 15 2.60 15.60 22.01
C VAL A 15 1.35 15.66 22.87
N THR A 16 0.21 15.30 22.29
CA THR A 16 -1.08 15.22 23.01
C THR A 16 -1.30 13.80 23.54
N ASP A 17 -2.17 13.61 24.54
CA ASP A 17 -2.58 12.27 25.01
C ASP A 17 -3.12 11.37 23.87
N ALA A 18 -3.64 11.98 22.80
CA ALA A 18 -4.07 11.28 21.58
C ALA A 18 -2.90 10.88 20.66
N ASP A 19 -1.79 11.64 20.67
CA ASP A 19 -0.53 11.24 20.01
C ASP A 19 0.17 10.13 20.81
N GLU A 20 0.10 10.13 22.15
CA GLU A 20 0.62 9.03 22.98
C GLU A 20 -0.21 7.74 22.83
N ALA A 21 -1.54 7.84 22.75
CA ALA A 21 -2.41 6.68 22.47
C ALA A 21 -2.26 6.13 21.03
N ARG A 22 -1.91 6.99 20.06
CA ARG A 22 -1.49 6.57 18.70
C ARG A 22 -0.16 5.83 18.71
N ASP A 23 0.66 6.00 19.74
CA ASP A 23 1.98 5.39 19.81
C ASP A 23 1.95 3.91 20.25
N ASP A 24 0.77 3.31 20.50
CA ASP A 24 0.64 1.89 20.88
C ASP A 24 0.20 0.95 19.75
N ALA A 25 -0.39 1.47 18.66
CA ALA A 25 -0.87 0.65 17.54
C ALA A 25 -0.57 1.31 16.19
N VAL A 26 -0.27 0.49 15.18
CA VAL A 26 -0.03 0.95 13.81
C VAL A 26 -1.24 0.65 12.95
N THR A 27 -1.77 1.65 12.26
CA THR A 27 -2.98 1.51 11.43
C THR A 27 -2.61 1.34 9.96
N VAL A 28 -3.06 0.24 9.37
CA VAL A 28 -2.85 -0.09 7.96
C VAL A 28 -4.18 -0.01 7.23
N LEU A 29 -4.31 0.94 6.31
CA LEU A 29 -5.46 1.01 5.39
C LEU A 29 -5.28 -0.02 4.28
N VAL A 30 -6.28 -0.88 4.07
CA VAL A 30 -6.25 -1.92 3.03
C VAL A 30 -7.41 -1.76 2.07
N THR A 31 -7.15 -1.92 0.77
CA THR A 31 -8.18 -1.91 -0.26
C THR A 31 -8.00 -3.05 -1.26
N GLY A 32 -9.09 -3.52 -1.86
CA GLY A 32 -9.07 -4.39 -3.04
C GLY A 32 -10.00 -3.86 -4.13
N PHE A 33 -9.95 -4.43 -5.32
CA PHE A 33 -10.77 -4.02 -6.46
C PHE A 33 -11.97 -4.93 -6.70
N GLY A 34 -13.03 -4.37 -7.29
CA GLY A 34 -14.18 -5.12 -7.77
C GLY A 34 -13.88 -5.88 -9.07
N PRO A 35 -14.82 -6.72 -9.53
CA PRO A 35 -14.69 -7.40 -10.81
C PRO A 35 -14.69 -6.39 -11.97
N PHE A 36 -13.93 -6.70 -13.03
CA PHE A 36 -13.81 -5.85 -14.22
C PHE A 36 -13.59 -6.63 -15.53
N LEU A 37 -13.36 -7.93 -15.44
CA LEU A 37 -13.19 -8.83 -16.57
C LEU A 37 -14.28 -9.88 -16.49
N GLU A 38 -15.02 -10.11 -17.57
CA GLU A 38 -16.08 -11.14 -17.61
C GLU A 38 -15.56 -12.53 -17.21
N LYS A 39 -14.29 -12.82 -17.55
CA LYS A 39 -13.61 -14.08 -17.19
C LYS A 39 -13.36 -14.22 -15.68
N PHE A 40 -13.32 -13.12 -14.94
CA PHE A 40 -13.04 -13.09 -13.50
C PHE A 40 -14.23 -12.44 -12.78
N PRO A 41 -15.33 -13.20 -12.60
CA PRO A 41 -16.56 -12.69 -11.98
C PRO A 41 -16.35 -12.29 -10.51
N GLN A 42 -15.29 -12.79 -9.90
CA GLN A 42 -14.77 -12.37 -8.59
C GLN A 42 -13.35 -11.84 -8.79
N ASN A 43 -12.96 -10.84 -8.00
CA ASN A 43 -11.62 -10.28 -8.02
C ASN A 43 -10.89 -10.69 -6.76
N ALA A 44 -9.84 -11.51 -6.92
CA ALA A 44 -9.06 -12.06 -5.81
C ALA A 44 -8.55 -10.99 -4.83
N SER A 45 -8.24 -9.78 -5.30
CA SER A 45 -7.79 -8.70 -4.43
C SER A 45 -8.82 -8.29 -3.38
N TRP A 46 -10.10 -8.22 -3.74
CA TRP A 46 -11.18 -7.92 -2.79
C TRP A 46 -11.52 -9.11 -1.92
N GLU A 47 -11.57 -10.31 -2.51
CA GLU A 47 -11.85 -11.55 -1.77
C GLU A 47 -10.81 -11.80 -0.66
N ILE A 48 -9.54 -11.49 -0.92
CA ILE A 48 -8.46 -11.53 0.09
C ILE A 48 -8.63 -10.39 1.10
N ALA A 49 -8.74 -9.15 0.63
CA ALA A 49 -8.80 -7.98 1.53
C ALA A 49 -9.96 -8.05 2.52
N SER A 50 -11.15 -8.47 2.07
CA SER A 50 -12.35 -8.57 2.89
C SER A 50 -12.32 -9.68 3.94
N ARG A 51 -11.42 -10.67 3.80
CA ARG A 51 -11.22 -11.76 4.75
C ARG A 51 -10.08 -11.51 5.74
N LEU A 52 -9.36 -10.39 5.62
CA LEU A 52 -8.30 -10.04 6.58
C LEU A 52 -8.90 -9.85 7.99
N PRO A 53 -8.19 -10.27 9.04
CA PRO A 53 -8.59 -9.96 10.40
C PRO A 53 -8.51 -8.46 10.64
N SER A 54 -9.31 -7.94 11.57
CA SER A 54 -9.29 -6.51 11.93
C SER A 54 -8.03 -6.11 12.72
N HIS A 55 -7.33 -7.08 13.31
CA HIS A 55 -6.14 -6.84 14.10
C HIS A 55 -5.10 -7.94 13.88
N LEU A 56 -3.83 -7.54 13.82
CA LEU A 56 -2.67 -8.43 13.93
C LEU A 56 -1.74 -7.92 15.04
N SER A 57 -0.69 -8.67 15.34
CA SER A 57 0.30 -8.27 16.34
C SER A 57 1.71 -8.64 15.90
N VAL A 58 2.66 -7.71 15.93
CA VAL A 58 4.02 -7.98 15.48
C VAL A 58 5.04 -7.84 16.61
N SER A 59 5.91 -8.83 16.74
CA SER A 59 6.95 -8.85 17.76
C SER A 59 8.11 -7.98 17.30
N THR A 60 8.47 -6.96 18.07
CA THR A 60 9.65 -6.14 17.75
C THR A 60 10.83 -6.57 18.62
N PRO A 61 12.06 -6.64 18.10
CA PRO A 61 13.22 -7.20 18.83
C PRO A 61 13.50 -6.58 20.20
N ASN A 62 13.10 -5.32 20.42
CA ASN A 62 13.40 -4.55 21.63
C ASN A 62 12.17 -4.24 22.50
N SER A 63 10.98 -4.73 22.14
CA SER A 63 9.77 -4.56 22.97
C SER A 63 9.43 -5.85 23.70
N LYS A 64 9.14 -5.75 24.99
CA LYS A 64 8.61 -6.87 25.79
C LYS A 64 7.20 -7.29 25.37
N ASN A 65 6.47 -6.37 24.73
CA ASN A 65 5.09 -6.58 24.29
C ASN A 65 5.00 -6.48 22.75
N PRO A 66 4.24 -7.37 22.09
CA PRO A 66 3.94 -7.23 20.66
C PRO A 66 3.26 -5.89 20.37
N LYS A 67 3.60 -5.28 19.24
CA LYS A 67 2.92 -4.08 18.74
C LYS A 67 1.60 -4.49 18.08
N THR A 68 0.52 -3.78 18.39
CA THR A 68 -0.78 -4.01 17.75
C THR A 68 -0.80 -3.39 16.35
N ILE A 69 -1.38 -4.11 15.38
CA ILE A 69 -1.64 -3.63 14.04
C ILE A 69 -3.16 -3.57 13.85
N ASN A 70 -3.70 -2.38 13.62
CA ASN A 70 -5.11 -2.18 13.27
C ASN A 70 -5.24 -2.24 11.74
N ILE A 71 -5.97 -3.23 11.22
CA ILE A 71 -6.22 -3.35 9.79
C ILE A 71 -7.56 -2.72 9.49
N LEU A 72 -7.52 -1.60 8.76
CA LEU A 72 -8.71 -0.92 8.29
C LEU A 72 -8.96 -1.29 6.83
N VAL A 73 -9.81 -2.29 6.60
CA VAL A 73 -10.25 -2.65 5.25
C VAL A 73 -11.34 -1.68 4.79
N HIS A 74 -11.18 -1.07 3.61
CA HIS A 74 -12.25 -0.28 3.02
C HIS A 74 -13.50 -1.16 2.82
N PRO A 75 -14.71 -0.76 3.27
CA PRO A 75 -15.87 -1.66 3.36
C PRO A 75 -16.45 -2.17 2.02
N ALA A 76 -15.99 -1.65 0.89
CA ALA A 76 -16.44 -2.06 -0.43
C ALA A 76 -15.24 -2.21 -1.38
N PRO A 77 -15.35 -3.03 -2.43
CA PRO A 77 -14.32 -3.08 -3.46
C PRO A 77 -14.21 -1.73 -4.19
N ILE A 78 -12.99 -1.30 -4.48
CA ILE A 78 -12.74 -0.16 -5.37
C ILE A 78 -13.30 -0.50 -6.75
N THR A 79 -14.19 0.35 -7.25
CA THR A 79 -14.67 0.26 -8.63
C THR A 79 -13.51 0.51 -9.57
N VAL A 80 -13.37 -0.33 -10.61
CA VAL A 80 -12.29 -0.22 -11.62
C VAL A 80 -12.63 0.91 -12.60
N ALA A 81 -12.73 2.14 -12.07
CA ALA A 81 -13.10 3.37 -12.76
C ALA A 81 -12.21 4.53 -12.28
N TYR A 82 -11.57 5.23 -13.22
CA TYR A 82 -10.51 6.20 -12.92
C TYR A 82 -11.00 7.35 -12.05
N HIS A 83 -12.08 8.03 -12.44
CA HIS A 83 -12.58 9.20 -11.71
C HIS A 83 -13.20 8.84 -10.35
N THR A 84 -13.78 7.64 -10.24
CA THR A 84 -14.26 7.11 -8.95
C THR A 84 -13.09 6.90 -8.00
N ALA A 85 -12.00 6.28 -8.47
CA ALA A 85 -10.78 6.10 -7.68
C ALA A 85 -10.10 7.45 -7.34
N ALA A 86 -10.03 8.39 -8.29
CA ALA A 86 -9.46 9.73 -8.10
C ALA A 86 -10.14 10.49 -6.97
N SER A 87 -11.46 10.32 -6.84
CA SER A 87 -12.25 10.93 -5.75
C SER A 87 -12.15 10.13 -4.45
N LEU A 88 -12.18 8.79 -4.52
CA LEU A 88 -12.21 7.92 -3.35
C LEU A 88 -10.90 7.97 -2.55
N ILE A 89 -9.76 7.84 -3.23
CA ILE A 89 -8.46 7.65 -2.57
C ILE A 89 -8.10 8.82 -1.64
N PRO A 90 -8.10 10.10 -2.08
CA PRO A 90 -7.83 11.22 -1.18
C PRO A 90 -8.78 11.29 0.00
N ASN A 91 -10.06 10.96 -0.19
CA ASN A 91 -11.06 10.96 0.87
C ASN A 91 -10.77 9.88 1.92
N LEU A 92 -10.39 8.67 1.53
CA LEU A 92 -9.99 7.61 2.46
C LEU A 92 -8.77 8.01 3.28
N LEU A 93 -7.74 8.55 2.61
CA LEU A 93 -6.50 8.95 3.26
C LEU A 93 -6.72 10.11 4.24
N ALA A 94 -7.50 11.12 3.85
CA ALA A 94 -7.85 12.24 4.72
C ALA A 94 -8.73 11.83 5.91
N THR A 95 -9.71 10.94 5.67
CA THR A 95 -10.67 10.52 6.70
C THR A 95 -10.00 9.66 7.78
N HIS A 96 -9.15 8.72 7.36
CA HIS A 96 -8.60 7.73 8.27
C HIS A 96 -7.20 8.06 8.77
N ASN A 97 -6.46 8.93 8.05
CA ASN A 97 -5.08 9.33 8.37
C ASN A 97 -4.22 8.12 8.82
N PRO A 98 -4.10 7.06 7.99
CA PRO A 98 -3.42 5.83 8.36
C PRO A 98 -1.90 6.00 8.40
N ASP A 99 -1.21 5.11 9.12
CA ASP A 99 0.25 5.08 9.18
C ASP A 99 0.85 4.44 7.92
N LEU A 100 0.16 3.43 7.39
CA LEU A 100 0.55 2.66 6.21
C LEU A 100 -0.66 2.42 5.31
N VAL A 101 -0.42 2.28 4.00
CA VAL A 101 -1.46 1.98 3.02
C VAL A 101 -1.02 0.78 2.18
N LEU A 102 -1.89 -0.22 2.07
CA LEU A 102 -1.70 -1.41 1.25
C LEU A 102 -2.86 -1.56 0.26
N HIS A 103 -2.57 -1.43 -1.02
CA HIS A 103 -3.54 -1.70 -2.07
C HIS A 103 -3.31 -3.08 -2.66
N LEU A 104 -4.35 -3.89 -2.78
CA LEU A 104 -4.30 -5.18 -3.50
C LEU A 104 -4.93 -5.02 -4.88
N GLY A 105 -4.34 -5.66 -5.89
CA GLY A 105 -4.89 -5.71 -7.25
C GLY A 105 -4.66 -7.06 -7.91
N LEU A 106 -5.64 -7.52 -8.69
CA LEU A 106 -5.51 -8.76 -9.48
C LEU A 106 -4.56 -8.53 -10.66
N ALA A 107 -3.53 -9.37 -10.75
CA ALA A 107 -2.68 -9.52 -11.93
C ALA A 107 -2.99 -10.86 -12.63
N ALA A 108 -4.05 -10.87 -13.43
CA ALA A 108 -4.62 -12.09 -14.04
C ALA A 108 -3.64 -12.96 -14.86
N ASN A 109 -2.53 -12.39 -15.34
CA ASN A 109 -1.51 -13.11 -16.13
C ASN A 109 -0.30 -13.56 -15.29
N ARG A 110 -0.31 -13.32 -13.97
CA ARG A 110 0.76 -13.73 -13.05
C ARG A 110 0.29 -14.92 -12.22
N SER A 111 1.24 -15.80 -11.89
CA SER A 111 1.05 -16.96 -11.00
C SER A 111 1.72 -16.77 -9.63
N HIS A 112 2.11 -15.54 -9.31
CA HIS A 112 2.84 -15.16 -8.10
C HIS A 112 2.27 -13.86 -7.54
N TYR A 113 2.49 -13.65 -6.24
CA TYR A 113 2.23 -12.40 -5.56
C TYR A 113 3.42 -11.47 -5.75
N ALA A 114 3.20 -10.16 -5.90
CA ALA A 114 4.29 -9.22 -6.06
C ALA A 114 4.03 -7.89 -5.34
N ILE A 115 5.00 -7.41 -4.56
CA ILE A 115 5.00 -6.02 -4.10
C ILE A 115 5.63 -5.12 -5.18
N GLU A 116 5.09 -3.91 -5.33
CA GLU A 116 5.52 -2.97 -6.37
C GLU A 116 6.21 -1.75 -5.75
N LEU A 117 7.41 -1.43 -6.24
CA LEU A 117 8.22 -0.31 -5.75
C LEU A 117 7.61 1.06 -6.09
N SER A 118 7.17 1.23 -7.33
CA SER A 118 6.78 2.53 -7.86
C SER A 118 5.53 2.50 -8.73
N SER A 119 5.02 3.70 -9.05
CA SER A 119 4.05 3.89 -10.13
C SER A 119 4.38 5.10 -10.99
N ALA A 120 4.08 4.98 -12.28
CA ALA A 120 4.23 6.08 -13.24
C ALA A 120 2.97 6.95 -13.26
N ARG A 121 3.16 8.26 -13.43
CA ARG A 121 2.08 9.24 -13.55
C ARG A 121 1.22 9.06 -14.81
N HIS A 122 1.78 8.43 -15.84
CA HIS A 122 1.22 8.38 -17.18
C HIS A 122 0.87 6.94 -17.62
N GLY A 123 0.07 6.83 -18.68
CA GLY A 123 -0.33 5.56 -19.29
C GLY A 123 -1.83 5.26 -19.16
N PHE A 124 -2.51 5.92 -18.22
CA PHE A 124 -3.93 5.73 -17.92
C PHE A 124 -4.91 6.18 -19.03
N ALA A 125 -4.41 6.88 -20.05
CA ALA A 125 -5.19 7.22 -21.25
C ALA A 125 -5.32 6.03 -22.24
N ARG A 126 -4.52 4.96 -22.08
CA ARG A 126 -4.38 3.87 -23.09
C ARG A 126 -5.53 2.87 -23.08
N THR A 127 -6.09 2.56 -21.91
CA THR A 127 -7.15 1.56 -21.75
C THR A 127 -8.36 2.22 -21.11
N PRO A 128 -9.56 2.07 -21.67
CA PRO A 128 -10.76 2.57 -21.01
C PRO A 128 -11.08 1.71 -19.79
N ASP A 129 -11.64 2.32 -18.76
CA ASP A 129 -12.11 1.65 -17.55
C ASP A 129 -13.48 0.99 -17.75
N VAL A 130 -14.06 0.41 -16.68
CA VAL A 130 -15.36 -0.30 -16.76
C VAL A 130 -16.54 0.62 -17.09
N GLU A 131 -16.36 1.93 -17.01
CA GLU A 131 -17.35 2.94 -17.40
C GLU A 131 -17.05 3.51 -18.80
N GLY A 132 -16.08 2.94 -19.52
CA GLY A 132 -15.66 3.39 -20.84
C GLY A 132 -14.84 4.68 -20.82
N ARG A 133 -14.41 5.16 -19.64
CA ARG A 133 -13.67 6.41 -19.47
C ARG A 133 -12.17 6.17 -19.44
N ARG A 134 -11.41 7.21 -19.75
CA ARG A 134 -9.94 7.22 -19.73
C ARG A 134 -9.52 8.37 -18.82
N PHE A 135 -8.36 8.23 -18.19
CA PHE A 135 -7.77 9.34 -17.45
C PHE A 135 -6.80 10.09 -18.37
N VAL A 136 -7.25 11.24 -18.86
CA VAL A 136 -6.55 12.03 -19.88
C VAL A 136 -5.71 13.13 -19.25
N ARG A 137 -5.02 13.92 -20.09
CA ARG A 137 -4.13 14.99 -19.64
C ARG A 137 -4.87 16.03 -18.81
N GLU A 138 -6.07 16.39 -19.23
CA GLU A 138 -6.92 17.37 -18.56
C GLU A 138 -7.31 16.89 -17.15
N ASP A 139 -7.55 15.59 -16.96
CA ASP A 139 -7.80 15.01 -15.64
C ASP A 139 -6.55 15.07 -14.76
N LEU A 140 -5.39 14.76 -15.32
CA LEU A 140 -4.09 14.81 -14.63
C LEU A 140 -3.76 16.23 -14.16
N GLU A 141 -4.00 17.24 -14.99
CA GLU A 141 -3.83 18.66 -14.65
C GLU A 141 -4.85 19.10 -13.59
N LYS A 142 -6.12 18.66 -13.69
CA LYS A 142 -7.16 18.94 -12.69
C LYS A 142 -6.80 18.36 -11.31
N GLU A 143 -6.25 17.14 -11.29
CA GLU A 143 -5.73 16.53 -10.07
C GLU A 143 -4.41 17.18 -9.62
N GLY A 144 -3.80 18.09 -10.37
CA GLY A 144 -2.50 18.69 -10.04
C GLY A 144 -1.34 17.68 -10.04
N TRP A 145 -1.52 16.55 -10.72
CA TRP A 145 -0.48 15.53 -10.85
C TRP A 145 0.61 15.95 -11.84
N ASP A 146 0.36 16.95 -12.69
CA ASP A 146 1.32 17.56 -13.62
C ASP A 146 2.57 18.12 -12.93
N LYS A 147 2.46 18.40 -11.63
CA LYS A 147 3.56 18.85 -10.78
C LYS A 147 4.33 17.71 -10.10
N CYS A 148 3.74 16.52 -10.00
CA CYS A 148 4.41 15.36 -9.42
C CYS A 148 5.58 14.90 -10.32
N PRO A 149 6.58 14.18 -9.77
CA PRO A 149 7.54 13.44 -10.58
C PRO A 149 6.87 12.50 -11.58
N GLU A 150 7.55 12.16 -12.67
CA GLU A 150 7.02 11.22 -13.67
C GLU A 150 6.74 9.83 -13.09
N ARG A 151 7.49 9.46 -12.06
CA ARG A 151 7.36 8.23 -11.30
C ARG A 151 7.53 8.55 -9.82
N LEU A 152 6.64 8.00 -9.00
CA LEU A 152 6.72 8.09 -7.55
C LEU A 152 6.99 6.71 -6.98
N GLU A 153 7.85 6.67 -5.97
CA GLU A 153 8.21 5.47 -5.22
C GLU A 153 7.67 5.57 -3.80
N THR A 154 7.43 4.41 -3.18
CA THR A 154 7.23 4.30 -1.74
C THR A 154 8.41 4.91 -0.98
N SER A 155 8.17 5.50 0.18
CA SER A 155 9.27 5.93 1.07
C SER A 155 9.72 4.85 2.05
N LEU A 156 9.07 3.68 2.05
CA LEU A 156 9.50 2.55 2.85
C LEU A 156 10.82 1.99 2.31
N ASP A 157 11.64 1.45 3.21
CA ASP A 157 12.84 0.69 2.86
C ASP A 157 12.40 -0.60 2.14
N PHE A 158 12.27 -0.53 0.81
CA PHE A 158 11.64 -1.57 -0.02
C PHE A 158 12.40 -2.89 0.02
N GLU A 159 13.75 -2.83 0.08
CA GLU A 159 14.59 -4.01 0.25
C GLU A 159 14.31 -4.67 1.61
N HIS A 160 14.26 -3.88 2.69
CA HIS A 160 13.94 -4.41 4.01
C HIS A 160 12.49 -4.93 4.11
N VAL A 161 11.52 -4.29 3.46
CA VAL A 161 10.14 -4.81 3.36
C VAL A 161 10.12 -6.17 2.64
N TRP A 162 10.88 -6.30 1.55
CA TRP A 162 10.99 -7.55 0.81
C TRP A 162 11.60 -8.67 1.67
N GLU A 163 12.71 -8.39 2.35
CA GLU A 163 13.38 -9.35 3.23
C GLU A 163 12.47 -9.81 4.37
N GLU A 164 11.80 -8.87 5.05
CA GLU A 164 10.88 -9.22 6.13
C GLU A 164 9.64 -9.95 5.63
N TRP A 165 9.09 -9.58 4.46
CA TRP A 165 7.92 -10.28 3.91
C TRP A 165 8.26 -11.73 3.58
N GLU A 166 9.41 -11.97 2.95
CA GLU A 166 9.89 -13.32 2.70
C GLU A 166 10.11 -14.08 4.00
N GLY A 167 10.77 -13.46 5.00
CA GLY A 167 11.00 -14.07 6.30
C GLY A 167 9.71 -14.43 7.05
N GLN A 168 8.72 -13.53 7.07
CA GLN A 168 7.41 -13.77 7.68
C GLN A 168 6.65 -14.89 6.97
N ALA A 169 6.63 -14.90 5.64
CA ALA A 169 5.95 -15.93 4.87
C ALA A 169 6.61 -17.31 5.03
N ARG A 170 7.95 -17.38 5.11
CA ARG A 170 8.69 -18.64 5.37
C ARG A 170 8.40 -19.25 6.74
N ARG A 171 7.98 -18.45 7.73
CA ARG A 171 7.58 -18.96 9.06
C ARG A 171 6.25 -19.72 9.04
N ILE A 172 5.45 -19.57 7.98
CA ILE A 172 4.16 -20.25 7.83
C ILE A 172 4.40 -21.56 7.04
N PRO A 173 4.26 -22.75 7.67
CA PRO A 173 4.61 -24.01 7.02
C PRO A 173 3.79 -24.25 5.75
N GLY A 174 4.49 -24.52 4.65
CA GLY A 174 3.87 -24.82 3.35
C GLY A 174 3.25 -23.63 2.63
N LEU A 175 3.42 -22.39 3.13
CA LEU A 175 2.92 -21.21 2.44
C LEU A 175 3.73 -20.91 1.19
N LEU A 176 5.05 -20.79 1.29
CA LEU A 176 5.92 -20.54 0.14
C LEU A 176 6.27 -21.84 -0.57
N ARG A 177 6.38 -21.75 -1.90
CA ARG A 177 6.88 -22.86 -2.73
C ARG A 177 8.38 -23.06 -2.49
N GLU A 178 8.77 -24.29 -2.17
CA GLU A 178 10.16 -24.71 -2.08
C GLU A 178 10.80 -24.86 -3.48
N GLN A 179 12.13 -24.75 -3.59
CA GLN A 179 12.85 -24.71 -4.88
C GLN A 179 12.50 -25.85 -5.86
N ASP A 180 12.18 -27.04 -5.35
CA ASP A 180 11.82 -28.23 -6.14
C ASP A 180 10.49 -28.87 -5.69
N GLY A 181 9.69 -28.15 -4.89
CA GLY A 181 8.47 -28.66 -4.29
C GLY A 181 7.21 -28.40 -5.13
N GLU A 182 6.28 -29.36 -5.12
CA GLU A 182 4.90 -29.10 -5.52
C GLU A 182 4.13 -28.48 -4.35
N GLY A 183 3.40 -27.39 -4.62
CA GLY A 183 2.60 -26.67 -3.61
C GLY A 183 3.24 -25.38 -3.10
N GLY A 184 2.46 -24.61 -2.34
CA GLY A 184 2.83 -23.26 -1.91
C GLY A 184 2.72 -22.21 -3.02
N VAL A 185 2.99 -20.96 -2.67
CA VAL A 185 2.91 -19.81 -3.56
C VAL A 185 4.28 -19.18 -3.78
N GLU A 186 4.41 -18.44 -4.87
CA GLU A 186 5.59 -17.64 -5.15
C GLU A 186 5.30 -16.17 -4.81
N ILE A 187 6.24 -15.50 -4.15
CA ILE A 187 6.21 -14.07 -3.87
C ILE A 187 7.40 -13.40 -4.57
N ARG A 188 7.28 -12.14 -4.98
CA ARG A 188 8.36 -11.38 -5.65
C ARG A 188 8.36 -9.90 -5.26
N ALA A 189 9.54 -9.28 -5.33
CA ALA A 189 9.66 -7.84 -5.47
C ALA A 189 9.55 -7.46 -6.96
N SER A 190 8.87 -6.36 -7.28
CA SER A 190 8.66 -5.89 -8.65
C SER A 190 8.64 -4.35 -8.69
N ASP A 191 8.83 -3.81 -9.90
CA ASP A 191 8.68 -2.38 -10.20
C ASP A 191 7.86 -2.20 -11.49
N ASP A 192 6.80 -3.01 -11.62
CA ASP A 192 5.91 -3.03 -12.76
C ASP A 192 4.45 -3.18 -12.30
N VAL A 193 3.94 -2.14 -11.63
CA VAL A 193 2.52 -2.07 -11.23
C VAL A 193 1.57 -1.93 -12.44
N GLY A 194 2.10 -1.73 -13.65
CA GLY A 194 1.33 -1.52 -14.87
C GLY A 194 0.71 -0.12 -14.99
N SER A 195 -0.04 0.10 -16.07
CA SER A 195 -0.59 1.42 -16.46
C SER A 195 -2.12 1.46 -16.54
N PHE A 196 -2.79 0.55 -15.84
CA PHE A 196 -4.25 0.53 -15.67
C PHE A 196 -4.63 0.99 -14.25
N LEU A 197 -5.74 0.50 -13.68
CA LEU A 197 -6.23 0.98 -12.39
C LEU A 197 -5.35 0.63 -11.19
N CYS A 198 -4.57 -0.46 -11.24
CA CYS A 198 -3.60 -0.80 -10.20
C CYS A 198 -2.54 0.33 -10.06
N GLY A 199 -1.83 0.62 -11.15
CA GLY A 199 -0.87 1.73 -11.18
C GLY A 199 -1.51 3.08 -10.90
N PHE A 200 -2.76 3.30 -11.34
CA PHE A 200 -3.49 4.55 -11.07
C PHE A 200 -3.74 4.77 -9.58
N VAL A 201 -4.32 3.78 -8.88
CA VAL A 201 -4.58 3.87 -7.44
C VAL A 201 -3.27 3.99 -6.67
N TYR A 202 -2.24 3.25 -7.07
CA TYR A 202 -0.93 3.36 -6.43
C TYR A 202 -0.36 4.78 -6.57
N PHE A 203 -0.36 5.33 -7.79
CA PHE A 203 0.10 6.68 -8.05
C PHE A 203 -0.74 7.72 -7.32
N ALA A 204 -2.07 7.57 -7.27
CA ALA A 204 -2.97 8.49 -6.58
C ALA A 204 -2.63 8.61 -5.08
N SER A 205 -2.40 7.48 -4.41
CA SER A 205 -2.01 7.46 -3.00
C SER A 205 -0.61 8.05 -2.79
N LEU A 206 0.38 7.68 -3.61
CA LEU A 206 1.73 8.25 -3.55
C LEU A 206 1.74 9.77 -3.80
N ALA A 207 0.98 10.23 -4.79
CA ALA A 207 0.85 11.64 -5.14
C ALA A 207 0.15 12.45 -4.04
N TRP A 208 -0.83 11.85 -3.35
CA TRP A 208 -1.48 12.48 -2.21
C TRP A 208 -0.47 12.80 -1.09
N PHE A 209 0.35 11.82 -0.70
CA PHE A 209 1.42 12.02 0.29
C PHE A 209 2.50 12.98 -0.22
N TRP A 210 2.92 12.86 -1.48
CA TRP A 210 3.92 13.76 -2.08
C TRP A 210 3.50 15.23 -2.00
N LYS A 211 2.23 15.54 -2.25
CA LYS A 211 1.71 16.91 -2.14
C LYS A 211 1.69 17.41 -0.70
N ARG A 212 1.36 16.55 0.27
CA ARG A 212 1.44 16.90 1.70
C ARG A 212 2.85 17.25 2.13
N GLY A 213 3.87 16.62 1.55
CA GLY A 213 5.27 16.97 1.82
C GLY A 213 5.62 18.42 1.53
N TRP A 214 4.91 19.09 0.62
CA TRP A 214 5.09 20.52 0.35
C TRP A 214 4.47 21.41 1.43
N GLU A 215 3.41 20.94 2.08
CA GLU A 215 2.62 21.72 3.05
C GLU A 215 3.09 21.46 4.49
N GLU A 216 3.50 20.22 4.78
CA GLU A 216 3.76 19.72 6.13
C GLU A 216 5.24 19.35 6.37
N ALA A 217 6.11 19.47 5.35
CA ALA A 217 7.52 19.03 5.39
C ALA A 217 7.70 17.54 5.79
N VAL A 218 6.71 16.70 5.46
CA VAL A 218 6.73 15.24 5.66
C VAL A 218 6.95 14.57 4.31
N GLU A 219 8.12 13.97 4.10
CA GLU A 219 8.46 13.31 2.84
C GLU A 219 7.95 11.86 2.74
N ASP A 220 7.31 11.35 3.79
CA ASP A 220 6.85 9.96 3.85
C ASP A 220 5.71 9.68 2.86
N ARG A 221 5.85 8.58 2.13
CA ARG A 221 4.87 7.97 1.23
C ARG A 221 4.76 6.48 1.59
N PRO A 222 4.12 6.14 2.73
CA PRO A 222 4.10 4.78 3.29
C PRO A 222 3.05 3.91 2.58
N VAL A 223 3.14 3.81 1.26
CA VAL A 223 2.18 3.12 0.39
C VAL A 223 2.88 1.94 -0.29
N ILE A 224 2.26 0.77 -0.29
CA ILE A 224 2.70 -0.38 -1.07
C ILE A 224 1.52 -0.92 -1.88
N PHE A 225 1.81 -1.43 -3.07
CA PHE A 225 0.86 -2.16 -3.88
C PHE A 225 1.24 -3.64 -3.92
N LEU A 226 0.28 -4.53 -3.66
CA LEU A 226 0.40 -5.98 -3.78
C LEU A 226 -0.42 -6.48 -4.96
N HIS A 227 0.26 -6.92 -6.02
CA HIS A 227 -0.38 -7.73 -7.04
C HIS A 227 -0.61 -9.16 -6.52
N VAL A 228 -1.83 -9.65 -6.67
CA VAL A 228 -2.22 -11.03 -6.37
C VAL A 228 -2.52 -11.78 -7.68
N PRO A 229 -2.21 -13.09 -7.77
CA PRO A 229 -2.60 -13.90 -8.92
C PRO A 229 -4.12 -14.12 -8.95
N ASP A 230 -4.61 -14.79 -9.98
CA ASP A 230 -5.97 -15.33 -9.95
C ASP A 230 -6.10 -16.41 -8.87
N CYS A 231 -7.16 -16.33 -8.07
CA CYS A 231 -7.44 -17.24 -6.96
C CYS A 231 -8.84 -17.83 -7.16
N PRO A 232 -8.98 -18.89 -7.97
CA PRO A 232 -10.29 -19.38 -8.42
C PRO A 232 -11.09 -20.11 -7.35
N GLY A 233 -10.49 -20.45 -6.20
CA GLY A 233 -11.11 -21.22 -5.14
C GLY A 233 -10.76 -20.72 -3.74
N GLU A 234 -11.51 -21.21 -2.74
CA GLU A 234 -11.37 -20.79 -1.35
C GLU A 234 -9.96 -21.08 -0.80
N LYS A 235 -9.35 -22.19 -1.18
CA LYS A 235 -7.98 -22.55 -0.74
C LYS A 235 -6.96 -21.51 -1.21
N GLU A 236 -7.04 -21.06 -2.46
CA GLU A 236 -6.14 -20.06 -3.00
C GLU A 236 -6.37 -18.69 -2.35
N ILE A 237 -7.62 -18.37 -2.01
CA ILE A 237 -7.96 -17.16 -1.25
C ILE A 237 -7.42 -17.21 0.18
N GLU A 238 -7.59 -18.33 0.90
CA GLU A 238 -7.02 -18.53 2.23
C GLU A 238 -5.49 -18.38 2.22
N GLN A 239 -4.81 -18.92 1.19
CA GLN A 239 -3.38 -18.70 1.00
C GLN A 239 -3.07 -17.22 0.76
N GLY A 240 -3.86 -16.52 -0.06
CA GLY A 240 -3.71 -15.09 -0.30
C GLY A 240 -3.89 -14.23 0.95
N VAL A 241 -4.80 -14.61 1.85
CA VAL A 241 -4.95 -13.97 3.17
C VAL A 241 -3.67 -14.15 3.99
N LEU A 242 -3.13 -15.36 4.09
CA LEU A 242 -1.88 -15.62 4.83
C LEU A 242 -0.67 -14.86 4.24
N VAL A 243 -0.55 -14.80 2.92
CA VAL A 243 0.48 -14.00 2.23
C VAL A 243 0.35 -12.52 2.58
N THR A 244 -0.88 -12.01 2.59
CA THR A 244 -1.17 -10.59 2.85
C THR A 244 -0.96 -10.24 4.32
N GLU A 245 -1.34 -11.11 5.26
CA GLU A 245 -1.04 -10.94 6.69
C GLU A 245 0.48 -10.91 6.94
N ALA A 246 1.25 -11.79 6.29
CA ALA A 246 2.71 -11.79 6.36
C ALA A 246 3.29 -10.47 5.83
N LEU A 247 2.75 -9.95 4.72
CA LEU A 247 3.17 -8.64 4.19
C LEU A 247 2.85 -7.51 5.16
N ILE A 248 1.65 -7.47 5.73
CA ILE A 248 1.24 -6.42 6.67
C ILE A 248 2.18 -6.38 7.88
N ARG A 249 2.58 -7.54 8.42
CA ARG A 249 3.56 -7.63 9.51
C ARG A 249 4.92 -7.04 9.10
N ALA A 250 5.40 -7.41 7.91
CA ALA A 250 6.67 -6.92 7.36
C ALA A 250 6.66 -5.40 7.11
N LEU A 251 5.55 -4.85 6.60
CA LEU A 251 5.38 -3.40 6.41
C LEU A 251 5.50 -2.65 7.73
N VAL A 252 4.84 -3.15 8.78
CA VAL A 252 4.88 -2.53 10.11
C VAL A 252 6.27 -2.66 10.74
N GLU A 253 6.91 -3.82 10.65
CA GLU A 253 8.29 -4.01 11.12
C GLU A 253 9.27 -3.07 10.44
N SER A 254 9.19 -2.96 9.11
CA SER A 254 10.06 -2.07 8.34
C SER A 254 9.82 -0.59 8.67
N TRP A 255 8.55 -0.17 8.78
CA TRP A 255 8.19 1.18 9.17
C TRP A 255 8.70 1.56 10.57
N LEU A 256 8.53 0.66 11.56
CA LEU A 256 9.07 0.86 12.91
C LEU A 256 10.60 0.89 12.92
N ALA A 257 11.25 0.08 12.09
CA ALA A 257 12.71 0.09 11.95
C ALA A 257 13.23 1.42 11.38
N GLY A 258 12.56 1.96 10.34
CA GLY A 258 12.90 3.24 9.73
C GLY A 258 12.75 4.43 10.69
N ARG A 259 11.65 4.49 11.46
CA ARG A 259 11.43 5.55 12.46
C ARG A 259 12.51 5.60 13.55
N ARG A 260 13.07 4.44 13.94
CA ARG A 260 14.19 4.40 14.90
C ARG A 260 15.50 4.95 14.33
N LYS A 261 15.74 4.85 13.02
CA LYS A 261 16.96 5.40 12.40
C LYS A 261 16.96 6.94 12.37
N MET A 262 15.79 7.57 12.53
CA MET A 262 15.61 9.03 12.50
C MET A 262 15.57 9.68 13.89
N MET A 263 15.52 8.89 14.97
CA MET A 263 15.60 9.34 16.37
C MET A 263 17.04 9.27 16.88
#